data_AF-A3ITY8-F1
#
_entry.id   AF-A3ITY8-F1
#
_cell.length_a   1.000
_cell.length_b   1.000
_cell.length_c   1.000
_cell.angle_alpha   90.00
_cell.angle_beta   90.00
_cell.angle_gamma   90.00
#
_symmetry.space_group_name_H-M   'P 1'
#
loop_
_entity.id
_entity.type
_entity.pdbx_description
1 polymer ?
#
loop_
_entity_poly.entity_id
_entity_poly.type
_entity_poly.pdbx_seq_one_letter_code
_entity_poly.pdbx_strand_id
1 'polypeptide(L)'
;MSQAAIKARIAQLRQGKVAPPNTWIGTTSITKKNGKRYTYQRLMIAYYPPATEDNPNPQRKTKMVQYLGTKESTAYQEMVEAIKRRNEIQKLEKKLRNLEKQVSVASSQRRQQDKQPALTKLVGELIAQVQGLVEEIAWMKEQFQQQLLTVT
;
A
#
# COMPACT_ATOMS: atom_id res chain seq x y z
N MET A 1 4.33 0.67 -12.69
CA MET A 1 3.07 -0.07 -12.95
C MET A 1 1.95 0.94 -13.15
N SER A 2 1.29 0.89 -14.31
CA SER A 2 0.12 1.70 -14.63
C SER A 2 -1.12 1.23 -13.85
N GLN A 3 -2.15 2.07 -13.76
CA GLN A 3 -3.43 1.71 -13.11
C GLN A 3 -4.08 0.48 -13.76
N ALA A 4 -4.03 0.38 -15.08
CA ALA A 4 -4.55 -0.76 -15.83
C ALA A 4 -3.82 -2.07 -15.48
N ALA A 5 -2.50 -2.03 -15.36
CA ALA A 5 -1.70 -3.20 -14.95
C ALA A 5 -2.04 -3.66 -13.53
N ILE A 6 -2.27 -2.73 -12.60
CA ILE A 6 -2.68 -3.05 -11.23
C ILE A 6 -4.05 -3.74 -11.21
N LYS A 7 -5.03 -3.21 -11.96
CA LYS A 7 -6.37 -3.80 -12.07
C LYS A 7 -6.33 -5.20 -12.68
N ALA A 8 -5.58 -5.39 -13.77
CA ALA A 8 -5.40 -6.69 -14.40
C ALA A 8 -4.76 -7.72 -13.44
N ARG A 9 -3.75 -7.30 -12.68
CA ARG A 9 -3.11 -8.17 -11.68
C ARG A 9 -4.05 -8.56 -10.54
N ILE A 10 -4.87 -7.63 -10.04
CA ILE A 10 -5.90 -7.94 -9.04
C ILE A 10 -6.90 -8.96 -9.59
N ALA A 11 -7.36 -8.78 -10.83
CA ALA A 11 -8.28 -9.73 -11.46
C ALA A 11 -7.68 -11.13 -11.58
N GLN A 12 -6.42 -11.23 -12.01
CA GLN A 12 -5.68 -12.49 -12.07
C GLN A 12 -5.58 -13.17 -10.69
N LEU A 13 -5.22 -12.43 -9.64
CA LEU A 13 -5.09 -12.98 -8.29
C LEU A 13 -6.44 -13.47 -7.71
N ARG A 14 -7.55 -12.85 -8.11
CA ARG A 14 -8.91 -13.22 -7.69
C ARG A 14 -9.43 -14.49 -8.36
N GLN A 15 -8.84 -14.94 -9.46
CA GLN A 15 -9.20 -16.22 -10.10
C GLN A 15 -8.84 -17.43 -9.22
N GLY A 16 -7.84 -17.30 -8.35
CA GLY A 16 -7.46 -18.33 -7.39
C GLY A 16 -8.27 -18.27 -6.09
N LYS A 17 -8.10 -19.28 -5.25
CA LYS A 17 -8.64 -19.29 -3.88
C LYS A 17 -8.02 -18.16 -3.07
N VAL A 18 -8.86 -17.24 -2.60
CA VAL A 18 -8.49 -16.10 -1.75
C VAL A 18 -9.04 -16.34 -0.34
N ALA A 19 -8.19 -16.14 0.67
CA ALA A 19 -8.61 -16.32 2.05
C ALA A 19 -9.62 -15.23 2.47
N PRO A 20 -10.58 -15.54 3.38
CA PRO A 20 -11.52 -14.54 3.88
C PRO A 20 -10.82 -13.35 4.55
N PRO A 21 -11.49 -12.19 4.64
CA PRO A 21 -10.92 -11.02 5.32
C PRO A 21 -10.69 -11.31 6.81
N ASN A 22 -9.71 -10.63 7.40
CA ASN A 22 -9.38 -10.72 8.83
C ASN A 22 -9.07 -12.14 9.35
N THR A 23 -8.57 -13.00 8.46
CA THR A 23 -8.17 -14.36 8.83
C THR A 23 -6.65 -14.52 8.95
N TRP A 24 -6.22 -15.42 9.84
CA TRP A 24 -4.82 -15.85 9.99
C TRP A 24 -4.76 -17.32 10.40
N ILE A 25 -3.58 -17.92 10.27
CA ILE A 25 -3.37 -19.30 10.74
C ILE A 25 -2.89 -19.25 12.19
N GLY A 26 -3.68 -19.82 13.09
CA GLY A 26 -3.33 -20.03 14.48
C GLY A 26 -2.81 -21.45 14.72
N THR A 27 -1.98 -21.60 15.73
CA THR A 27 -1.49 -22.89 16.22
C THR A 27 -2.25 -23.31 17.48
N THR A 28 -2.37 -24.61 17.70
CA THR A 28 -2.81 -25.18 18.98
C THR A 28 -2.00 -26.41 19.26
N SER A 29 -1.40 -26.46 20.45
CA SER A 29 -0.73 -27.66 20.91
C SER A 29 -1.54 -28.34 21.99
N ILE A 30 -1.66 -29.66 21.90
CA ILE A 30 -2.31 -30.50 22.90
C ILE A 30 -1.29 -31.54 23.38
N THR A 31 -1.04 -31.56 24.68
CA THR A 31 -0.22 -32.59 25.33
C THR A 31 -1.15 -33.69 25.83
N LYS A 32 -0.92 -34.93 25.40
CA LYS A 32 -1.69 -36.10 25.84
C LYS A 32 -1.11 -36.63 27.16
N LYS A 33 -1.88 -37.47 27.87
CA LYS A 33 -1.46 -38.09 29.15
C LYS A 33 -0.13 -38.88 29.06
N ASN A 34 0.24 -39.34 27.87
CA ASN A 34 1.50 -40.02 27.58
C ASN A 34 2.70 -39.08 27.33
N GLY A 35 2.56 -37.78 27.61
CA GLY A 35 3.62 -36.77 27.42
C GLY A 35 3.83 -36.32 25.97
N LYS A 36 3.23 -36.98 24.97
CA LYS A 36 3.38 -36.59 23.56
C LYS A 36 2.58 -35.31 23.26
N ARG A 37 3.24 -34.34 22.61
CA ARG A 37 2.66 -33.05 22.20
C ARG A 37 2.32 -33.06 20.72
N TYR A 38 1.06 -32.81 20.40
CA TYR A 38 0.57 -32.68 19.02
C TYR A 38 0.29 -31.22 18.73
N THR A 39 0.78 -30.71 17.59
CA THR A 39 0.54 -29.33 17.17
C THR A 39 -0.28 -29.31 15.90
N TYR A 40 -1.38 -28.56 15.95
CA TYR A 40 -2.33 -28.44 14.86
C TYR A 40 -2.45 -26.99 14.41
N GLN A 41 -2.73 -26.82 13.13
CA GLN A 41 -2.94 -25.57 12.44
C GLN A 41 -4.43 -25.36 12.22
N ARG A 42 -4.90 -24.13 12.43
CA ARG A 42 -6.30 -23.75 12.29
C ARG A 42 -6.41 -22.37 11.67
N LEU A 43 -7.38 -22.20 10.77
CA LEU A 43 -7.74 -20.89 10.26
C LEU A 43 -8.60 -20.19 11.32
N MET A 44 -8.14 -19.02 11.75
CA MET A 44 -8.83 -18.16 12.70
C MET A 44 -9.37 -16.94 11.98
N ILE A 45 -10.47 -16.37 12.47
CA ILE A 45 -11.02 -15.09 12.04
C ILE A 45 -11.23 -14.18 13.23
N ALA A 46 -10.89 -12.91 13.06
CA ALA A 46 -11.32 -11.86 13.97
C ALA A 46 -12.69 -11.35 13.51
N TYR A 47 -13.66 -11.39 14.42
CA TYR A 47 -15.00 -10.88 14.16
C TYR A 47 -15.45 -9.95 15.28
N TYR A 48 -16.27 -8.98 14.91
CA TYR A 48 -16.94 -8.08 15.84
C TYR A 48 -18.36 -8.61 16.03
N PRO A 49 -18.76 -9.00 17.26
CA PRO A 49 -20.16 -9.30 17.54
C PRO A 49 -21.03 -8.08 17.21
N PRO A 50 -22.30 -8.26 16.81
CA PRO A 50 -23.23 -7.14 16.73
C PRO A 50 -23.42 -6.53 18.13
N ALA A 51 -23.62 -5.22 18.19
CA ALA A 51 -23.97 -4.54 19.44
C ALA A 51 -25.35 -5.02 19.90
N THR A 52 -25.47 -5.32 21.19
CA THR A 52 -26.73 -5.69 21.86
C THR A 52 -27.05 -4.66 22.94
N GLU A 53 -28.30 -4.60 23.41
CA GLU A 53 -28.70 -3.67 24.48
C GLU A 53 -27.80 -3.79 25.72
N ASP A 54 -27.45 -5.03 26.10
CA ASP A 54 -26.55 -5.31 27.22
C ASP A 54 -25.07 -5.02 26.93
N ASN A 55 -24.68 -4.90 25.65
CA ASN A 55 -23.29 -4.66 25.25
C ASN A 55 -23.22 -3.79 23.99
N PRO A 56 -23.32 -2.46 24.16
CA PRO A 56 -23.31 -1.53 23.03
C PRO A 56 -21.95 -1.43 22.33
N ASN A 57 -20.86 -1.84 22.99
CA ASN A 57 -19.51 -1.81 22.40
C ASN A 57 -18.81 -3.16 22.54
N PRO A 58 -19.20 -4.15 21.73
CA PRO A 58 -18.68 -5.50 21.86
C PRO A 58 -17.21 -5.58 21.45
N GLN A 59 -16.40 -6.15 22.33
CA GLN A 59 -14.98 -6.37 22.05
C GLN A 59 -14.78 -7.39 20.91
N ARG A 60 -13.68 -7.20 20.17
CA ARG A 60 -13.25 -8.10 19.10
C ARG A 60 -13.03 -9.51 19.65
N LYS A 61 -13.71 -10.50 19.07
CA LYS A 61 -13.55 -11.91 19.40
C LYS A 61 -12.82 -12.65 18.29
N THR A 62 -12.20 -13.77 18.65
CA THR A 62 -11.54 -14.67 17.71
C THR A 62 -12.33 -15.96 17.62
N LYS A 63 -12.62 -16.42 16.41
CA LYS A 63 -13.30 -17.70 16.16
C LYS A 63 -12.46 -18.57 15.24
N MET A 64 -12.49 -19.88 15.46
CA MET A 64 -11.94 -20.84 14.52
C MET A 64 -12.92 -21.00 13.35
N VAL A 65 -12.42 -20.82 12.12
CA VAL A 65 -13.18 -21.02 10.88
C VAL A 65 -13.06 -22.46 10.41
N GLN A 66 -11.81 -22.93 10.31
CA GLN A 66 -11.51 -24.22 9.70
C GLN A 66 -10.30 -24.85 10.36
N TYR A 67 -10.34 -26.17 10.52
CA TYR A 67 -9.18 -26.96 10.90
C TYR A 67 -8.32 -27.28 9.68
N LEU A 68 -7.02 -27.03 9.74
CA LEU A 68 -6.10 -27.19 8.61
C LEU A 68 -5.18 -28.42 8.75
N GLY A 69 -5.17 -29.07 9.91
CA GLY A 69 -4.33 -30.25 10.18
C GLY A 69 -2.91 -29.87 10.60
N THR A 70 -1.92 -30.61 10.09
CA THR A 70 -0.49 -30.34 10.33
C THR A 70 0.06 -29.32 9.33
N LYS A 71 1.32 -28.92 9.48
CA LYS A 71 1.99 -28.00 8.52
C LYS A 71 2.18 -28.62 7.13
N GLU A 72 2.21 -29.95 7.05
CA GLU A 72 2.42 -30.70 5.81
C GLU A 72 1.10 -30.97 5.08
N SER A 73 -0.03 -30.72 5.74
CA SER A 73 -1.36 -30.87 5.14
C SER A 73 -1.52 -29.95 3.94
N THR A 74 -2.09 -30.48 2.85
CA THR A 74 -2.43 -29.73 1.64
C THR A 74 -3.33 -28.54 1.97
N ALA A 75 -4.30 -28.73 2.88
CA ALA A 75 -5.20 -27.66 3.33
C ALA A 75 -4.45 -26.49 3.98
N TYR A 76 -3.38 -26.75 4.73
CA TYR A 76 -2.54 -25.70 5.31
C TYR A 76 -1.79 -24.93 4.22
N GLN A 77 -1.14 -25.64 3.30
CA GLN A 77 -0.35 -25.03 2.23
C GLN A 77 -1.22 -24.16 1.32
N GLU A 78 -2.36 -24.69 0.88
CA GLU A 78 -3.34 -23.92 0.09
C GLU A 78 -3.79 -22.65 0.81
N MET A 79 -4.04 -22.73 2.13
CA MET A 79 -4.49 -21.59 2.90
C MET A 79 -3.39 -20.54 3.09
N VAL A 80 -2.13 -20.96 3.26
CA VAL A 80 -0.98 -20.05 3.27
C VAL A 80 -0.91 -19.27 1.97
N GLU A 81 -1.06 -19.93 0.83
CA GLU A 81 -1.10 -19.25 -0.47
C GLU A 81 -2.31 -18.34 -0.62
N ALA A 82 -3.49 -18.78 -0.18
CA ALA A 82 -4.71 -17.98 -0.24
C ALA A 82 -4.60 -16.70 0.59
N ILE A 83 -3.93 -16.75 1.75
CA ILE A 83 -3.62 -15.57 2.58
C ILE A 83 -2.59 -14.67 1.88
N LYS A 84 -1.56 -15.24 1.25
CA LYS A 84 -0.58 -14.46 0.46
C LYS A 84 -1.28 -13.71 -0.68
N ARG A 85 -2.14 -14.38 -1.45
CA ARG A 85 -2.94 -13.75 -2.52
C ARG A 85 -3.80 -12.61 -1.98
N ARG A 86 -4.51 -12.83 -0.88
CA ARG A 86 -5.33 -11.79 -0.22
C ARG A 86 -4.47 -10.56 0.15
N ASN A 87 -3.32 -10.76 0.76
CA ASN A 87 -2.45 -9.66 1.18
C ASN A 87 -1.87 -8.89 -0.02
N GLU A 88 -1.53 -9.60 -1.11
CA GLU A 88 -1.09 -8.97 -2.36
C GLU A 88 -2.22 -8.11 -2.97
N ILE A 89 -3.45 -8.64 -3.02
CA ILE A 89 -4.64 -7.88 -3.46
C ILE A 89 -4.80 -6.61 -2.63
N GLN A 90 -4.77 -6.71 -1.29
CA GLN A 90 -4.92 -5.55 -0.41
C GLN A 90 -3.82 -4.49 -0.63
N LYS A 91 -2.57 -4.93 -0.85
CA LYS A 91 -1.46 -4.05 -1.17
C LYS A 91 -1.67 -3.33 -2.50
N LEU A 92 -2.12 -4.05 -3.52
CA LEU A 92 -2.41 -3.49 -4.85
C LEU A 92 -3.59 -2.52 -4.82
N GLU A 93 -4.67 -2.84 -4.09
CA GLU A 93 -5.81 -1.94 -3.89
C GLU A 93 -5.41 -0.65 -3.16
N LYS A 94 -4.54 -0.75 -2.13
CA LYS A 94 -3.99 0.44 -1.47
C LYS A 94 -3.17 1.30 -2.44
N LYS A 95 -2.37 0.67 -3.30
CA LYS A 95 -1.58 1.37 -4.32
C LYS A 95 -2.49 2.06 -5.34
N LEU A 96 -3.55 1.39 -5.81
CA LEU A 96 -4.52 1.95 -6.73
C LEU A 96 -5.19 3.19 -6.13
N ARG A 97 -5.70 3.08 -4.89
CA ARG A 97 -6.30 4.21 -4.17
C ARG A 97 -5.35 5.40 -4.02
N ASN A 98 -4.08 5.15 -3.75
CA ASN A 98 -3.08 6.21 -3.63
C ASN A 98 -2.82 6.91 -4.97
N LEU A 99 -2.75 6.16 -6.07
CA LEU A 99 -2.61 6.72 -7.42
C LEU A 99 -3.85 7.56 -7.80
N GLU A 100 -5.05 7.07 -7.51
CA GLU A 100 -6.30 7.81 -7.73
C GLU A 100 -6.33 9.13 -6.94
N LYS A 101 -5.88 9.10 -5.67
CA LYS A 101 -5.72 10.33 -4.87
C LYS A 101 -4.71 11.30 -5.47
N GLN A 102 -3.56 10.83 -5.96
CA GLN A 102 -2.55 11.69 -6.59
C GLN A 102 -3.09 12.36 -7.86
N VAL A 103 -3.80 11.61 -8.71
CA VAL A 103 -4.45 12.16 -9.91
C VAL A 103 -5.51 13.20 -9.52
N SER A 104 -6.32 12.92 -8.49
CA SER A 104 -7.32 13.84 -7.97
C SER A 104 -6.70 15.13 -7.42
N VAL A 105 -5.66 15.04 -6.60
CA VAL A 105 -4.95 16.21 -6.06
C VAL A 105 -4.30 17.02 -7.19
N ALA A 106 -3.62 16.37 -8.14
CA ALA A 106 -3.04 17.05 -9.29
C ALA A 106 -4.10 17.77 -10.14
N SER A 107 -5.28 17.16 -10.31
CA SER A 107 -6.40 17.79 -11.02
C SER A 107 -6.98 18.99 -10.27
N SER A 108 -7.04 18.91 -8.94
CA SER A 108 -7.49 20.01 -8.08
C SER A 108 -6.49 21.16 -8.04
N GLN A 109 -5.19 20.87 -7.98
CA GLN A 109 -4.13 21.87 -8.05
C GLN A 109 -4.10 22.59 -9.40
N ARG A 110 -4.25 21.86 -10.52
CA ARG A 110 -4.38 22.48 -11.85
C ARG A 110 -5.58 23.42 -11.93
N ARG A 111 -6.74 22.99 -11.43
CA ARG A 111 -7.94 23.86 -11.35
C ARG A 111 -7.74 25.09 -10.46
N GLN A 112 -6.94 25.00 -9.41
CA GLN A 112 -6.60 26.14 -8.56
C GLN A 112 -5.61 27.08 -9.25
N GLN A 113 -4.61 26.56 -9.96
CA GLN A 113 -3.70 27.35 -10.81
C GLN A 113 -4.48 28.10 -11.89
N ASP A 114 -5.47 27.48 -12.52
CA ASP A 114 -6.31 28.14 -13.53
C ASP A 114 -7.20 29.25 -12.95
N LYS A 115 -7.45 29.23 -11.62
CA LYS A 115 -8.20 30.26 -10.89
C LYS A 115 -7.30 31.30 -10.22
N GLN A 116 -5.97 31.18 -10.31
CA GLN A 116 -5.10 32.21 -9.76
C GLN A 116 -5.29 33.52 -10.55
N PRO A 117 -5.40 34.67 -9.86
CA PRO A 117 -5.51 35.95 -10.53
C PRO A 117 -4.28 36.18 -11.41
N ALA A 118 -4.47 36.82 -12.57
CA ALA A 118 -3.46 36.95 -13.62
C ALA A 118 -2.10 37.45 -13.09
N LEU A 119 -2.12 38.37 -12.12
CA LEU A 119 -0.94 38.88 -11.43
C LEU A 119 -0.10 37.80 -10.74
N THR A 120 -0.72 36.80 -10.12
CA THR A 120 0.01 35.73 -9.42
C THR A 120 0.66 34.75 -10.39
N LYS A 121 0.02 34.48 -11.55
CA LYS A 121 0.66 33.72 -12.66
C LYS A 121 1.87 34.47 -13.21
N LEU A 122 1.72 35.77 -13.48
CA LEU A 122 2.78 36.61 -14.02
C LEU A 122 3.99 36.71 -13.08
N VAL A 123 3.74 36.83 -11.77
CA VAL A 123 4.81 36.80 -10.74
C VAL A 123 5.51 35.43 -10.70
N GLY A 124 4.77 34.32 -10.82
CA GLY A 124 5.37 32.98 -10.88
C GLY A 124 6.25 32.77 -12.12
N GLU A 125 5.80 33.22 -13.29
CA GLU A 125 6.56 33.18 -14.54
C GLU A 125 7.82 34.06 -14.47
N LEU A 126 7.71 35.25 -13.89
CA LEU A 126 8.85 36.15 -13.68
C LEU A 126 9.90 35.54 -12.75
N ILE A 127 9.49 34.92 -11.64
CA ILE A 127 10.41 34.25 -10.72
C ILE A 127 11.16 33.11 -11.42
N ALA A 128 10.47 32.33 -12.25
CA ALA A 128 11.08 31.25 -13.02
C ALA A 128 12.10 31.79 -14.05
N GLN A 129 11.79 32.91 -14.73
CA GLN A 129 12.74 33.57 -15.63
C GLN A 129 13.97 34.11 -14.90
N VAL A 130 13.77 34.74 -13.73
CA VAL A 130 14.89 35.25 -12.91
C VAL A 130 15.77 34.12 -12.42
N GLN A 131 15.19 32.97 -12.01
CA GLN A 131 15.98 31.81 -11.61
C GLN A 131 16.83 31.24 -12.76
N GLY A 132 16.25 31.12 -13.96
CA GLY A 132 17.01 30.70 -15.15
C GLY A 132 18.17 31.65 -15.46
N LEU A 133 17.94 32.96 -15.41
CA LEU A 133 19.00 33.96 -15.63
C LEU A 133 20.10 33.89 -14.55
N VAL A 134 19.76 33.62 -13.30
CA VAL A 134 20.74 33.45 -12.22
C VAL A 134 21.62 32.22 -12.45
N GLU A 135 21.03 31.11 -12.91
CA GLU A 135 21.77 29.88 -13.26
C GLU A 135 22.69 30.11 -14.46
N GLU A 136 22.23 30.81 -15.51
CA GLU A 136 23.05 31.18 -16.66
C GLU A 136 24.23 32.09 -16.28
N ILE A 137 24.01 33.09 -15.42
CA ILE A 137 25.08 33.96 -14.92
C ILE A 137 26.08 33.17 -14.08
N ALA A 138 25.61 32.26 -13.22
CA ALA A 138 26.48 31.40 -12.43
C ALA A 138 27.36 30.53 -13.34
N TRP A 139 26.76 29.93 -14.37
CA TRP A 139 27.48 29.12 -15.35
C TRP A 139 28.50 29.93 -16.15
N MET A 140 28.13 31.12 -16.65
CA MET A 140 29.08 32.01 -17.33
C MET A 140 30.24 32.44 -16.43
N LYS A 141 29.97 32.71 -15.15
CA LYS A 141 30.99 33.10 -14.18
C LYS A 141 32.00 31.98 -13.95
N GLU A 142 31.54 30.72 -13.84
CA GLU A 142 32.43 29.56 -13.76
C GLU A 142 33.28 29.40 -15.02
N GLN A 143 32.69 29.56 -16.21
CA GLN A 143 33.43 29.49 -17.48
C GLN A 143 34.52 30.58 -17.57
N PHE A 144 34.20 31.82 -17.20
CA PHE A 144 35.18 32.92 -17.16
C PHE A 144 36.32 32.67 -16.16
N GLN A 145 36.01 32.12 -14.98
CA GLN A 145 37.04 31.77 -13.99
C GLN A 145 37.98 30.67 -14.51
N GLN A 146 37.45 29.67 -15.22
CA GLN A 146 38.26 28.63 -15.84
C GLN A 146 39.17 29.19 -16.94
N GLN A 147 38.68 30.12 -17.76
CA GLN A 147 39.49 30.78 -18.79
C GLN A 147 40.64 31.62 -18.18
N LEU A 148 40.39 32.33 -17.07
CA LEU A 148 41.43 33.10 -16.37
C LEU A 148 42.53 32.21 -15.77
N LEU A 149 42.20 31.00 -15.31
CA LEU A 149 43.16 30.04 -14.78
C LEU A 149 44.01 29.36 -15.86
N THR A 150 43.55 29.35 -17.12
CA THR A 150 44.30 28.78 -18.25
C THR A 150 45.24 29.75 -18.96
N VAL A 151 45.19 31.05 -18.63
CA VAL A 151 45.97 32.12 -19.28
C VAL A 151 47.18 32.58 -18.42
N THR A 152 47.37 31.99 -17.24
CA THR A 152 48.58 32.12 -16.41
C THR A 152 49.44 30.87 -16.50
#